data_AF-A0A447RAZ0-F1
#
_entry.id   AF-A0A447RAZ0-F1
#
_cell.length_a   1.000
_cell.length_b   1.000
_cell.length_c   1.000
_cell.angle_alpha   90.00
_cell.angle_beta   90.00
_cell.angle_gamma   90.00
#
_symmetry.space_group_name_H-M   'P 1'
#
loop_
_entity.id
_entity.type
_entity.pdbx_description
1 polymer ?
#
loop_
_entity_poly.entity_id
_entity_poly.type
_entity_poly.pdbx_seq_one_letter_code
_entity_poly.pdbx_strand_id
1 'polypeptide(L)'
;MCKLITALPDGVADALSGKTRLLFICVLFFFAFTAHAQVVDTWRFENTQQQEKALRVASQLRCPQCQNQNLLESNAPVAVSMRHQVYTMVAEGKDEAEITAWMTRRYGDFVRYDPPLTAQTLLLWALPCLLLLLVGIILWRAGICQRTEKEET
;
A
#
# COMPACT_ATOMS: atom_id res chain seq x y z
N MET A 1 -1.62 -50.95 -9.18
CA MET A 1 -0.54 -49.94 -9.31
C MET A 1 -0.30 -49.34 -7.92
N CYS A 2 0.93 -49.46 -7.39
CA CYS A 2 1.50 -48.85 -6.17
C CYS A 2 0.79 -49.14 -4.83
N LYS A 3 1.35 -49.69 -3.74
CA LYS A 3 2.73 -49.79 -3.20
C LYS A 3 3.59 -48.55 -3.41
N LEU A 4 3.60 -47.65 -2.41
CA LEU A 4 4.77 -47.08 -1.71
C LEU A 4 4.41 -45.72 -1.11
N ILE A 5 4.62 -45.57 0.20
CA ILE A 5 5.21 -44.44 0.96
C ILE A 5 5.00 -44.84 2.43
N THR A 6 5.82 -45.75 2.98
CA THR A 6 6.97 -45.44 3.86
C THR A 6 6.66 -44.45 4.98
N ALA A 7 6.50 -45.02 6.18
CA ALA A 7 7.15 -44.61 7.43
C ALA A 7 7.11 -43.10 7.78
N LEU A 8 6.16 -42.72 8.62
CA LEU A 8 6.41 -41.70 9.63
C LEU A 8 6.44 -42.39 11.01
N PRO A 9 7.42 -42.06 11.88
CA PRO A 9 7.60 -42.74 13.15
C PRO A 9 6.43 -42.48 14.10
N ASP A 10 5.85 -43.56 14.61
CA ASP A 10 4.81 -43.62 15.65
C ASP A 10 5.34 -43.20 17.04
N GLY A 11 6.08 -42.08 17.11
CA GLY A 11 6.97 -41.78 18.24
C GLY A 11 6.92 -40.36 18.79
N VAL A 12 5.89 -39.56 18.47
CA VAL A 12 5.73 -38.19 19.04
C VAL A 12 4.30 -37.92 19.54
N ALA A 13 3.45 -38.95 19.65
CA ALA A 13 2.08 -38.78 20.11
C ALA A 13 1.95 -38.81 21.64
N ASP A 14 2.84 -39.53 22.34
CA ASP A 14 2.65 -39.82 23.77
C ASP A 14 3.69 -39.13 24.65
N ALA A 15 3.30 -37.97 25.18
CA ALA A 15 3.61 -37.48 26.52
C ALA A 15 3.51 -35.95 26.53
N LEU A 16 2.29 -35.42 26.73
CA LEU A 16 1.97 -34.20 27.50
C LEU A 16 0.50 -33.85 27.24
N SER A 17 -0.27 -33.81 28.34
CA SER A 17 -1.71 -33.53 28.44
C SER A 17 -2.22 -32.53 27.40
N GLY A 18 -3.36 -32.83 26.75
CA GLY A 18 -3.92 -32.04 25.65
C GLY A 18 -4.12 -30.55 25.96
N LYS A 19 -4.31 -30.18 27.24
CA LYS A 19 -4.33 -28.78 27.70
C LYS A 19 -2.96 -28.10 27.60
N THR A 20 -1.89 -28.81 27.91
CA THR A 20 -0.51 -28.30 27.82
C THR A 20 -0.06 -28.14 26.38
N ARG A 21 -0.45 -29.06 25.48
CA ARG A 21 -0.19 -28.93 24.03
C ARG A 21 -0.94 -27.76 23.39
N LEU A 22 -2.21 -27.55 23.74
CA LEU A 22 -2.98 -26.41 23.24
C LEU A 22 -2.37 -25.07 23.71
N LEU A 23 -1.98 -24.99 24.99
CA LEU A 23 -1.36 -23.79 25.55
C LEU A 23 0.01 -23.52 24.91
N PHE A 24 0.82 -24.56 24.68
CA PHE A 24 2.09 -24.42 23.97
C PHE A 24 1.93 -23.97 22.51
N ILE A 25 0.92 -24.50 21.79
CA ILE A 25 0.64 -24.09 20.40
C ILE A 25 0.16 -22.64 20.36
N CYS A 26 -0.72 -22.21 21.28
CA CYS A 26 -1.15 -20.81 21.36
C CYS A 26 0.03 -19.88 21.70
N VAL A 27 0.92 -20.27 22.61
CA VAL A 27 2.12 -19.49 22.95
C VAL A 27 3.10 -19.42 21.77
N LEU A 28 3.34 -20.54 21.06
CA LEU A 28 4.18 -20.57 19.86
C LEU A 28 3.58 -19.75 18.71
N PHE A 29 2.26 -19.79 18.53
CA PHE A 29 1.55 -18.96 17.55
C PHE A 29 1.64 -17.48 17.89
N PHE A 30 1.52 -17.13 19.19
CA PHE A 30 1.69 -15.75 19.66
C PHE A 30 3.14 -15.26 19.49
N PHE A 31 4.12 -16.13 19.72
CA PHE A 31 5.54 -15.82 19.55
C PHE A 31 5.94 -15.67 18.07
N ALA A 32 5.34 -16.44 17.16
CA ALA A 32 5.58 -16.29 15.73
C ALA A 32 5.15 -14.91 15.19
N PHE A 33 4.22 -14.23 15.88
CA PHE A 33 3.73 -12.92 15.48
C PHE A 33 4.62 -11.75 15.92
N THR A 34 5.63 -11.97 16.78
CA THR A 34 6.47 -10.87 17.29
C THR A 34 7.73 -10.59 16.46
N ALA A 35 7.99 -11.39 15.42
CA ALA A 35 9.14 -11.23 14.54
C ALA A 35 8.90 -10.14 13.49
N HIS A 36 8.98 -8.86 13.89
CA HIS A 36 9.06 -7.75 12.94
C HIS A 36 10.52 -7.48 12.57
N ALA A 37 10.94 -8.02 11.42
CA ALA A 37 12.21 -7.64 10.80
C ALA A 37 12.07 -6.26 10.15
N GLN A 38 12.53 -5.22 10.84
CA GLN A 38 12.67 -3.88 10.26
C GLN A 38 14.03 -3.77 9.57
N VAL A 39 14.03 -3.50 8.28
CA VAL A 39 15.26 -3.27 7.51
C VAL A 39 15.74 -1.85 7.82
N VAL A 40 16.87 -1.76 8.52
CA VAL A 40 17.58 -0.51 8.76
C VAL A 40 18.56 -0.29 7.62
N ASP A 41 18.32 0.71 6.79
CA ASP A 41 19.31 1.15 5.80
C ASP A 41 20.55 1.66 6.52
N THR A 42 21.72 1.15 6.16
CA THR A 42 23.01 1.55 6.77
C THR A 42 23.58 2.85 6.18
N TRP A 43 22.77 3.62 5.46
CA TRP A 43 23.20 4.86 4.81
C TRP A 43 23.56 5.92 5.86
N ARG A 44 24.78 6.46 5.79
CA ARG A 44 25.25 7.51 6.69
C ARG A 44 25.06 8.87 6.03
N PHE A 45 24.22 9.70 6.64
CA PHE A 45 24.10 11.12 6.29
C PHE A 45 25.08 11.95 7.12
N GLU A 46 25.53 13.07 6.55
CA GLU A 46 26.41 14.01 7.27
C GLU A 46 25.67 14.76 8.37
N ASN A 47 24.37 15.05 8.16
CA ASN A 47 23.53 15.80 9.08
C ASN A 47 22.20 15.07 9.36
N THR A 48 21.70 15.19 10.59
CA THR A 48 20.39 14.62 11.01
C THR A 48 19.23 15.21 10.21
N GLN A 49 19.30 16.49 9.85
CA GLN A 49 18.30 17.16 9.01
C GLN A 49 18.19 16.53 7.60
N GLN A 50 19.31 16.13 7.00
CA GLN A 50 19.31 15.44 5.70
C GLN A 50 18.71 14.04 5.83
N GLN A 51 19.02 13.33 6.91
CA GLN A 51 18.43 12.03 7.19
C GLN A 51 16.91 12.13 7.33
N GLU A 52 16.40 13.07 8.13
CA GLU A 52 14.96 13.28 8.31
C GLU A 52 14.28 13.64 6.98
N LYS A 53 14.89 14.52 6.18
CA LYS A 53 14.39 14.87 4.85
C LYS A 53 14.33 13.64 3.95
N ALA A 54 15.39 12.85 3.90
CA ALA A 54 15.47 11.64 3.08
C ALA A 54 14.40 10.60 3.48
N LEU A 55 14.21 10.36 4.78
CA LEU A 55 13.19 9.46 5.29
C LEU A 55 11.78 9.97 4.98
N ARG A 56 11.54 11.28 5.13
CA ARG A 56 10.25 11.91 4.80
C ARG A 56 9.91 11.78 3.31
N VAL A 57 10.88 12.02 2.43
CA VAL A 57 10.67 11.89 0.98
C VAL A 57 10.43 10.41 0.63
N ALA A 58 11.22 9.50 1.20
CA ALA A 58 11.07 8.07 0.94
C ALA A 58 9.74 7.49 1.46
N SER A 59 9.18 7.99 2.55
CA SER A 59 7.89 7.53 3.09
C SER A 59 6.69 8.00 2.26
N GLN A 60 6.82 9.10 1.52
CA GLN A 60 5.76 9.62 0.63
C GLN A 60 5.75 8.95 -0.76
N LEU A 61 6.75 8.12 -1.05
CA LEU A 61 6.92 7.47 -2.33
C LEU A 61 6.61 5.96 -2.19
N ARG A 62 5.83 5.42 -3.13
CA ARG A 62 5.46 4.00 -3.24
C ARG A 62 6.41 3.27 -4.16
N CYS A 63 6.61 1.98 -3.89
CA CYS A 63 7.27 1.09 -4.83
C CYS A 63 6.25 0.57 -5.88
N PRO A 64 6.42 0.85 -7.18
CA PRO A 64 5.46 0.45 -8.22
C PRO A 64 5.41 -1.06 -8.47
N GLN A 65 6.47 -1.78 -8.09
CA GLN A 65 6.58 -3.24 -8.23
C GLN A 65 6.18 -4.00 -6.96
N CYS A 66 5.81 -3.29 -5.90
CA CYS A 66 5.52 -3.86 -4.60
C CYS A 66 4.02 -3.79 -4.31
N GLN A 67 3.52 -4.63 -3.39
CA GLN A 67 2.10 -4.63 -3.02
C GLN A 67 1.73 -3.36 -2.24
N ASN A 68 1.50 -2.25 -2.96
CA ASN A 68 1.02 -0.96 -2.44
C ASN A 68 1.71 -0.53 -1.12
N GLN A 69 3.03 -0.70 -1.06
CA GLN A 69 3.86 -0.44 0.13
C GLN A 69 4.78 0.76 -0.13
N ASN A 70 5.16 1.42 0.96
CA ASN A 70 6.13 2.50 0.96
C ASN A 70 7.53 2.00 0.61
N LEU A 71 8.37 2.89 0.08
CA LEU A 71 9.77 2.59 -0.21
C LEU A 71 10.57 2.18 1.03
N LEU A 72 10.24 2.74 2.20
CA LEU A 72 10.88 2.39 3.47
C LEU A 72 10.47 1.00 3.99
N GLU A 73 9.24 0.57 3.70
CA GLU A 73 8.69 -0.68 4.23
C GLU A 73 9.01 -1.87 3.31
N SER A 74 9.15 -1.62 2.01
CA SER A 74 9.36 -2.68 1.04
C SER A 74 10.83 -3.07 0.87
N ASN A 75 11.09 -4.38 0.89
CA ASN A 75 12.42 -4.95 0.69
C ASN A 75 12.65 -5.46 -0.75
N ALA A 76 11.88 -4.99 -1.73
CA ALA A 76 12.15 -5.33 -3.12
C ALA A 76 13.48 -4.71 -3.58
N PRO A 77 14.27 -5.38 -4.44
CA PRO A 77 15.52 -4.83 -4.98
C PRO A 77 15.32 -3.45 -5.64
N VAL A 78 14.17 -3.26 -6.29
CA VAL A 78 13.77 -1.97 -6.89
C VAL A 78 13.62 -0.88 -5.83
N ALA A 79 12.95 -1.19 -4.71
CA ALA A 79 12.73 -0.23 -3.63
C ALA A 79 14.06 0.20 -2.98
N VAL A 80 14.98 -0.74 -2.78
CA VAL A 80 16.33 -0.44 -2.25
C VAL A 80 17.09 0.51 -3.20
N SER A 81 17.11 0.21 -4.50
CA SER A 81 17.79 1.07 -5.48
C SER A 81 17.21 2.49 -5.54
N MET A 82 15.89 2.62 -5.43
CA MET A 82 15.20 3.90 -5.39
C MET A 82 15.50 4.69 -4.11
N ARG A 83 15.52 4.03 -2.93
CA ARG A 83 15.91 4.66 -1.66
C ARG A 83 17.33 5.22 -1.73
N HIS A 84 18.29 4.42 -2.20
CA HIS A 84 19.66 4.88 -2.42
C HIS A 84 19.73 6.13 -3.31
N GLN A 85 18.91 6.17 -4.36
CA GLN A 85 18.85 7.32 -5.26
C GLN A 85 18.22 8.56 -4.58
N VAL A 86 17.17 8.40 -3.76
CA VAL A 86 16.65 9.49 -2.90
C VAL A 86 17.75 10.00 -1.98
N TYR A 87 18.44 9.10 -1.29
CA TYR A 87 19.46 9.45 -0.30
C TYR A 87 20.63 10.20 -0.92
N THR A 88 21.03 9.79 -2.13
CA THR A 88 22.06 10.48 -2.92
C THR A 88 21.62 11.89 -3.29
N MET A 89 20.41 12.07 -3.82
CA MET A 89 19.92 13.41 -4.18
C MET A 89 19.75 14.33 -2.97
N VAL A 90 19.33 13.81 -1.82
CA VAL A 90 19.26 14.60 -0.57
C VAL A 90 20.65 15.00 -0.08
N ALA A 91 21.64 14.11 -0.21
CA ALA A 91 23.03 14.44 0.09
C ALA A 91 23.59 15.52 -0.85
N GLU A 92 23.17 15.52 -2.12
CA GLU A 92 23.46 16.59 -3.09
C GLU A 92 22.75 17.93 -2.79
N GLY A 93 21.91 17.99 -1.76
CA GLY A 93 21.19 19.20 -1.37
C GLY A 93 19.96 19.51 -2.23
N LYS A 94 19.46 18.53 -2.98
CA LYS A 94 18.28 18.69 -3.84
C LYS A 94 17.01 18.91 -3.02
N ASP A 95 16.03 19.58 -3.63
CA ASP A 95 14.75 19.79 -2.99
C ASP A 95 13.79 18.59 -3.14
N GLU A 96 12.85 18.44 -2.21
CA GLU A 96 11.84 17.37 -2.22
C GLU A 96 11.01 17.37 -3.51
N ALA A 97 10.66 18.55 -4.03
CA ALA A 97 9.96 18.66 -5.30
C ALA A 97 10.81 18.17 -6.49
N GLU A 98 12.12 18.48 -6.49
CA GLU A 98 13.04 18.07 -7.55
C GLU A 98 13.30 16.56 -7.51
N ILE A 99 13.47 15.99 -6.31
CA ILE A 99 13.61 14.55 -6.09
C ILE A 99 12.37 13.81 -6.59
N THR A 100 11.18 14.28 -6.19
CA THR A 100 9.91 13.68 -6.61
C THR A 100 9.72 13.77 -8.12
N ALA A 101 10.01 14.91 -8.72
CA ALA A 101 9.92 15.09 -10.18
C ALA A 101 10.88 14.15 -10.94
N TRP A 102 12.10 13.94 -10.42
CA TRP A 102 13.05 12.99 -10.99
C TRP A 102 12.51 11.55 -10.91
N MET A 103 11.96 11.17 -9.75
CA MET A 103 11.37 9.85 -9.55
C MET A 103 10.17 9.63 -10.48
N THR A 104 9.25 10.59 -10.57
CA THR A 104 8.08 10.52 -11.46
C THR A 104 8.49 10.45 -12.93
N ARG A 105 9.52 11.19 -13.35
CA ARG A 105 10.00 11.15 -14.74
C ARG A 105 10.54 9.77 -15.12
N ARG A 106 11.17 9.06 -14.18
CA ARG A 106 11.81 7.75 -14.43
C ARG A 106 10.85 6.57 -14.25
N TYR A 107 9.97 6.65 -13.26
CA TYR A 107 9.13 5.54 -12.78
C TYR A 107 7.62 5.77 -12.96
N GLY A 108 7.21 6.98 -13.37
CA GLY A 108 5.81 7.36 -13.62
C GLY A 108 5.10 7.97 -12.41
N ASP A 109 3.85 8.40 -12.63
CA ASP A 109 3.03 9.08 -11.62
C ASP A 109 2.59 8.17 -10.45
N PHE A 110 2.63 6.84 -10.65
CA PHE A 110 2.24 5.83 -9.66
C PHE A 110 3.15 5.75 -8.43
N VAL A 111 4.34 6.37 -8.49
CA VAL A 111 5.27 6.40 -7.36
C VAL A 111 4.79 7.36 -6.27
N ARG A 112 4.01 8.40 -6.61
CA ARG A 112 3.55 9.37 -5.61
C ARG A 112 2.17 8.97 -5.09
N TYR A 113 1.91 9.18 -3.79
CA TYR A 113 0.58 8.99 -3.20
C TYR A 113 -0.47 9.93 -3.77
N ASP A 114 -0.08 11.19 -4.03
CA ASP A 114 -0.91 12.23 -4.63
C ASP A 114 -0.56 12.44 -6.10
N PRO A 115 -1.27 11.80 -7.05
CA PRO A 115 -1.12 12.13 -8.46
C PRO A 115 -1.57 13.58 -8.73
N PRO A 116 -0.86 14.34 -9.57
CA PRO A 116 -1.25 15.71 -9.89
C PRO A 116 -2.62 15.73 -10.59
N LEU A 117 -3.41 16.78 -10.33
CA LEU A 117 -4.69 17.02 -11.02
C LEU A 117 -4.44 17.40 -12.48
N THR A 118 -4.33 16.39 -13.33
CA THR A 118 -4.28 16.53 -14.78
C THR A 118 -5.69 16.58 -15.35
N ALA A 119 -5.84 17.08 -16.59
CA ALA A 119 -7.13 17.12 -17.28
C ALA A 119 -7.81 15.74 -17.38
N GLN A 120 -7.02 14.67 -17.51
CA GLN A 120 -7.50 13.30 -17.57
C GLN A 120 -8.09 12.85 -16.23
N THR A 121 -7.37 13.10 -15.13
CA THR A 121 -7.91 12.83 -13.79
C THR A 121 -9.18 13.65 -13.54
N LEU A 122 -9.19 14.95 -13.86
CA LEU A 122 -10.38 15.78 -13.69
C LEU A 122 -11.60 15.25 -14.46
N LEU A 123 -11.42 14.80 -15.70
CA LEU A 123 -12.49 14.17 -16.48
C LEU A 123 -13.03 12.91 -15.79
N LEU A 124 -12.13 12.05 -15.30
CA LEU A 124 -12.48 10.81 -14.62
C LEU A 124 -13.29 11.07 -13.34
N TRP A 125 -12.92 12.11 -12.59
CA TRP A 125 -13.61 12.55 -11.37
C TRP A 125 -14.92 13.32 -11.66
N ALA A 126 -15.01 14.04 -12.78
CA ALA A 126 -16.22 14.75 -13.18
C ALA A 126 -17.33 13.80 -13.67
N LEU A 127 -16.97 12.67 -14.27
CA LEU A 127 -17.91 11.69 -14.80
C LEU A 127 -18.97 11.21 -13.79
N PRO A 128 -18.62 10.74 -12.57
CA PRO A 128 -19.62 10.31 -11.57
C PRO A 128 -20.53 11.47 -11.12
N CYS A 129 -20.00 12.68 -10.97
CA CYS A 129 -20.80 13.87 -10.64
C CYS A 129 -21.80 14.20 -11.77
N LEU A 130 -21.35 14.16 -13.02
CA LEU A 130 -22.19 14.41 -14.20
C LEU A 130 -23.33 13.38 -14.30
N LEU A 131 -23.02 12.10 -14.08
CA LEU A 131 -24.00 11.02 -14.10
C LEU A 131 -25.07 11.19 -13.01
N LEU A 132 -24.64 11.47 -11.77
CA LEU A 132 -25.55 11.76 -10.66
C LEU A 132 -26.47 12.94 -10.96
N LEU A 133 -25.93 13.99 -11.56
CA LEU A 133 -26.67 15.19 -11.92
C LEU A 133 -27.70 14.90 -13.02
N LEU A 134 -27.32 14.12 -14.05
CA LEU A 134 -28.25 13.68 -15.09
C LEU A 134 -29.39 12.83 -14.54
N VAL A 135 -29.08 11.82 -13.72
CA VAL A 135 -30.11 10.97 -13.09
C VAL A 135 -31.01 11.78 -12.18
N GLY A 136 -30.44 12.68 -11.37
CA GLY A 136 -31.20 13.60 -10.51
C GLY A 136 -32.17 14.48 -11.29
N ILE A 137 -31.73 15.04 -12.43
CA ILE A 137 -32.60 15.83 -13.32
C ILE A 137 -33.72 14.96 -13.90
N ILE A 138 -33.42 13.74 -14.37
CA ILE A 138 -34.43 12.85 -14.95
C ILE A 138 -35.48 12.48 -13.90
N LEU A 139 -35.07 12.09 -12.69
CA LEU A 139 -35.97 11.75 -11.59
C LEU A 139 -36.79 12.96 -11.13
N TRP A 140 -36.18 14.14 -11.06
CA TRP A 140 -36.90 15.38 -10.71
C TRP A 140 -37.99 15.71 -11.74
N ARG A 141 -37.65 15.61 -13.04
CA ARG A 141 -38.63 15.83 -14.12
C ARG A 141 -39.75 14.78 -14.11
N ALA A 142 -39.43 13.51 -13.87
CA ALA A 142 -40.42 12.43 -13.78
C ALA A 142 -41.34 12.59 -12.54
N GLY A 143 -40.78 12.97 -11.39
CA GLY A 143 -41.53 13.20 -10.16
C GLY A 143 -42.45 14.43 -10.21
N ILE A 144 -42.10 15.47 -10.98
CA ILE A 144 -43.00 16.60 -11.26
C ILE A 144 -44.21 16.15 -12.09
N CYS A 145 -43.99 15.24 -13.06
CA CYS A 145 -45.05 14.75 -13.95
C CYS A 145 -46.07 13.86 -13.22
N GLN A 146 -45.66 13.10 -12.20
CA GLN A 146 -46.59 12.28 -11.39
C GLN A 146 -47.46 13.10 -10.44
N ARG A 147 -47.06 14.34 -10.11
CA ARG A 147 -47.80 15.17 -9.17
C ARG A 147 -49.08 15.75 -9.80
N THR A 148 -49.14 15.85 -11.13
CA THR A 148 -50.28 16.42 -11.87
C THR A 148 -51.43 15.44 -12.08
N GLU A 149 -51.23 14.12 -11.97
CA GLU A 149 -52.31 13.11 -12.05
C GLU A 149 -53.03 12.88 -10.71
N LYS A 150 -52.48 13.33 -9.57
CA LYS A 150 -53.04 13.08 -8.24
C LYS A 150 -53.94 14.21 -7.69
N GLU A 151 -54.13 15.28 -8.44
CA GLU A 151 -54.92 16.45 -8.01
C GLU A 151 -56.36 16.47 -8.58
N GLU A 152 -56.77 15.42 -9.31
CA GLU A 152 -58.09 15.31 -9.96
C GLU A 152 -58.94 14.11 -9.46
N THR A 153 -58.74 13.67 -8.21
CA THR A 153 -59.66 12.73 -7.51
C THR A 153 -60.08 13.27 -6.16
#